data_AF-A0A6H1NIP3-F1
#
_entry.id   AF-A0A6H1NIP3-F1
#
_cell.length_a   1.000
_cell.length_b   1.000
_cell.length_c   1.000
_cell.angle_alpha   90.00
_cell.angle_beta   90.00
_cell.angle_gamma   90.00
#
_symmetry.space_group_name_H-M   'P 1'
#
loop_
_entity.id
_entity.type
_entity.pdbx_description
1 polymer ?
#
loop_
_entity_poly.entity_id
_entity_poly.type
_entity_poly.pdbx_seq_one_letter_code
_entity_poly.pdbx_strand_id
1 'polypeptide(L)'
;MGTWDTGPFDNDTAADFANALDDAKPDEREALIRGVLTRTVDAVGWLTEGEEAVAAAALIAAQCPGGDTIDTPYGPERPMPAFPNDLRTLADEALARVISEEAKPASNWVDPADWKQWRANFTRLRTVLAPPSPTIPLFDVEQ
;
A
#
# COMPACT_ATOMS: atom_id res chain seq x y z
N MET A 1 -14.56 18.35 -2.75
CA MET A 1 -13.53 17.31 -2.52
C MET A 1 -13.84 16.72 -1.17
N GLY A 2 -14.42 15.52 -1.17
CA GLY A 2 -14.92 14.87 0.03
C GLY A 2 -13.78 14.35 0.89
N THR A 3 -13.92 14.49 2.19
CA THR A 3 -13.07 13.88 3.22
C THR A 3 -12.96 12.39 2.94
N TRP A 4 -11.73 11.88 2.84
CA TRP A 4 -11.46 10.44 2.72
C TRP A 4 -12.08 9.70 3.90
N ASP A 5 -12.68 8.54 3.64
CA ASP A 5 -12.73 7.54 4.70
C ASP A 5 -11.34 6.90 4.80
N THR A 6 -11.04 6.21 5.89
CA THR A 6 -9.64 5.87 6.23
C THR A 6 -9.09 4.64 5.52
N GLY A 7 -9.87 4.02 4.62
CA GLY A 7 -9.50 2.85 3.86
C GLY A 7 -8.66 3.16 2.62
N PRO A 8 -7.95 2.15 2.09
CA PRO A 8 -6.97 2.33 1.00
C PRO A 8 -7.59 2.70 -0.37
N PHE A 9 -8.91 2.54 -0.54
CA PHE A 9 -9.65 2.86 -1.77
C PHE A 9 -10.68 3.98 -1.59
N ASP A 10 -10.76 4.62 -0.43
CA ASP A 10 -11.79 5.63 -0.13
C ASP A 10 -11.42 7.02 -0.67
N ASN A 11 -10.72 7.07 -1.81
CA ASN A 11 -10.40 8.26 -2.56
C ASN A 11 -10.50 7.99 -4.08
N ASP A 12 -10.89 9.01 -4.85
CA ASP A 12 -11.17 8.88 -6.29
C ASP A 12 -9.96 8.35 -7.07
N THR A 13 -8.73 8.77 -6.74
CA THR A 13 -7.51 8.32 -7.41
C THR A 13 -7.28 6.80 -7.22
N ALA A 14 -7.47 6.29 -6.02
CA ALA A 14 -7.35 4.86 -5.74
C ALA A 14 -8.49 4.03 -6.38
N ALA A 15 -9.70 4.58 -6.44
CA ALA A 15 -10.82 3.95 -7.13
C ALA A 15 -10.59 3.91 -8.66
N ASP A 16 -10.05 4.97 -9.26
CA ASP A 16 -9.64 4.99 -10.66
C ASP A 16 -8.53 3.97 -10.95
N PHE A 17 -7.58 3.81 -10.03
CA PHE A 17 -6.57 2.77 -10.12
C PHE A 17 -7.17 1.35 -10.03
N ALA A 18 -8.17 1.12 -9.17
CA ALA A 18 -8.90 -0.15 -9.11
C ALA A 18 -9.56 -0.48 -10.46
N ASN A 19 -10.25 0.51 -11.06
CA ASN A 19 -10.86 0.36 -12.39
C ASN A 19 -9.80 0.00 -13.45
N ALA A 20 -8.63 0.67 -13.42
CA ALA A 20 -7.53 0.37 -14.33
C ALA A 20 -6.99 -1.06 -14.18
N LEU A 21 -6.92 -1.59 -12.95
CA LEU A 21 -6.55 -2.98 -12.70
C LEU A 21 -7.59 -3.97 -13.23
N ASP A 22 -8.88 -3.63 -13.11
CA ASP A 22 -9.96 -4.46 -13.61
C ASP A 22 -9.97 -4.52 -15.14
N ASP A 23 -9.75 -3.39 -15.81
CA ASP A 23 -9.66 -3.31 -17.27
C ASP A 23 -8.41 -4.01 -17.84
N ALA A 24 -7.33 -4.08 -17.06
CA ALA A 24 -6.10 -4.78 -17.43
C ALA A 24 -6.27 -6.30 -17.46
N LYS A 25 -5.48 -6.96 -18.32
CA LYS A 25 -5.41 -8.42 -18.31
C LYS A 25 -4.78 -8.93 -17.01
N PRO A 26 -5.10 -10.16 -16.58
CA PRO A 26 -4.55 -10.72 -15.35
C PRO A 26 -3.02 -10.68 -15.24
N ASP A 27 -2.32 -10.89 -16.35
CA ASP A 27 -0.86 -10.85 -16.47
C ASP A 27 -0.26 -9.43 -16.50
N GLU A 28 -1.08 -8.40 -16.74
CA GLU A 28 -0.64 -6.99 -16.78
C GLU A 28 -0.80 -6.29 -15.42
N ARG A 29 -1.62 -6.83 -14.51
CA ARG A 29 -1.93 -6.21 -13.20
C ARG A 29 -0.74 -6.09 -12.27
N GLU A 30 0.12 -7.10 -12.23
CA GLU A 30 1.35 -7.05 -11.42
C GLU A 30 2.26 -5.92 -11.90
N ALA A 31 2.39 -5.74 -13.21
CA ALA A 31 3.20 -4.68 -13.79
C ALA A 31 2.65 -3.28 -13.48
N LEU A 32 1.32 -3.11 -13.46
CA LEU A 32 0.68 -1.85 -13.06
C LEU A 32 0.97 -1.52 -11.59
N ILE A 33 0.78 -2.49 -10.69
CA ILE A 33 1.08 -2.34 -9.25
C ILE A 33 2.56 -2.01 -9.04
N ARG A 34 3.47 -2.78 -9.65
CA ARG A 34 4.91 -2.52 -9.57
C ARG A 34 5.25 -1.13 -10.09
N GLY A 35 4.67 -0.73 -11.22
CA GLY A 35 4.91 0.58 -11.83
C GLY A 35 4.57 1.75 -10.91
N VAL A 36 3.41 1.72 -10.28
CA VAL A 36 2.98 2.76 -9.32
C VAL A 36 3.93 2.83 -8.12
N LEU A 37 4.28 1.69 -7.54
CA LEU A 37 5.16 1.64 -6.38
C LEU A 37 6.56 2.16 -6.70
N THR A 38 7.14 1.73 -7.84
CA THR A 38 8.45 2.20 -8.29
C THR A 38 8.45 3.71 -8.55
N ARG A 39 7.44 4.24 -9.27
CA ARG A 39 7.34 5.69 -9.49
C ARG A 39 7.21 6.46 -8.20
N THR A 40 6.49 5.91 -7.21
CA THR A 40 6.34 6.54 -5.89
C THR A 40 7.67 6.59 -5.16
N VAL A 41 8.44 5.49 -5.13
CA VAL A 41 9.77 5.44 -4.50
C VAL A 41 10.74 6.41 -5.18
N ASP A 42 10.76 6.43 -6.52
CA ASP A 42 11.69 7.25 -7.31
C ASP A 42 11.30 8.73 -7.39
N ALA A 43 10.07 9.08 -7.01
CA ALA A 43 9.58 10.44 -7.09
C ALA A 43 10.38 11.38 -6.17
N VAL A 44 10.84 12.50 -6.73
CA VAL A 44 11.50 13.58 -5.99
C VAL A 44 10.51 14.72 -5.79
N GLY A 45 10.25 15.11 -4.53
CA GLY A 45 9.30 16.17 -4.20
C GLY A 45 7.86 15.69 -4.13
N TRP A 46 6.95 16.40 -4.82
CA TRP A 46 5.50 16.18 -4.73
C TRP A 46 5.08 14.83 -5.34
N LEU A 47 4.23 14.08 -4.64
CA LEU A 47 3.67 12.81 -5.13
C LEU A 47 2.33 13.06 -5.83
N THR A 48 2.21 12.60 -7.08
CA THR A 48 0.96 12.66 -7.85
C THR A 48 0.13 11.39 -7.76
N GLU A 49 0.74 10.26 -7.37
CA GLU A 49 0.15 8.91 -7.39
C GLU A 49 0.26 8.20 -6.02
N GLY A 50 0.47 8.96 -4.94
CA GLY A 50 0.74 8.33 -3.65
C GLY A 50 -0.49 7.62 -3.07
N GLU A 51 -1.70 8.01 -3.45
CA GLU A 51 -2.94 7.29 -3.16
C GLU A 51 -3.00 5.93 -3.87
N GLU A 52 -2.60 5.87 -5.15
CA GLU A 52 -2.49 4.62 -5.89
C GLU A 52 -1.46 3.69 -5.24
N ALA A 53 -0.36 4.25 -4.73
CA ALA A 53 0.67 3.47 -4.03
C ALA A 53 0.15 2.85 -2.73
N VAL A 54 -0.71 3.56 -1.99
CA VAL A 54 -1.37 3.03 -0.79
C VAL A 54 -2.33 1.89 -1.15
N ALA A 55 -3.12 2.08 -2.21
CA ALA A 55 -4.03 1.07 -2.74
C ALA A 55 -3.27 -0.19 -3.20
N ALA A 56 -2.19 0.00 -3.97
CA ALA A 56 -1.29 -1.07 -4.42
C ALA A 56 -0.68 -1.83 -3.24
N ALA A 57 -0.19 -1.11 -2.22
CA ALA A 57 0.36 -1.71 -1.01
C ALA A 57 -0.67 -2.52 -0.23
N ALA A 58 -1.93 -2.05 -0.16
CA ALA A 58 -3.02 -2.77 0.49
C ALA A 58 -3.37 -4.08 -0.24
N LEU A 59 -3.38 -4.09 -1.58
CA LEU A 59 -3.60 -5.31 -2.37
C LEU A 59 -2.50 -6.36 -2.13
N ILE A 60 -1.25 -5.93 -2.00
CA ILE A 60 -0.13 -6.82 -1.67
C ILE A 60 -0.26 -7.33 -0.23
N ALA A 61 -0.60 -6.44 0.71
CA ALA A 61 -0.80 -6.79 2.11
C ALA A 61 -1.94 -7.81 2.28
N ALA A 62 -3.02 -7.71 1.50
CA ALA A 62 -4.15 -8.66 1.53
C ALA A 62 -3.74 -10.10 1.17
N GLN A 63 -2.65 -10.30 0.44
CA GLN A 63 -2.09 -11.64 0.14
C GLN A 63 -1.07 -12.11 1.19
N CYS A 64 -0.77 -11.29 2.20
CA CYS A 64 0.17 -11.61 3.26
C CYS A 64 -0.55 -12.20 4.49
N PRO A 65 0.12 -13.05 5.28
CA PRO A 65 -0.41 -13.49 6.57
C PRO A 65 -0.72 -12.30 7.48
N GLY A 66 -1.96 -12.21 7.99
CA GLY A 66 -2.41 -11.12 8.85
C GLY A 66 -2.85 -9.85 8.11
N GLY A 67 -2.85 -9.87 6.77
CA GLY A 67 -3.45 -8.82 5.95
C GLY A 67 -4.96 -8.80 6.01
N ASP A 68 -5.54 -7.61 5.87
CA ASP A 68 -6.98 -7.43 5.73
C ASP A 68 -7.41 -7.72 4.30
N THR A 69 -8.56 -8.37 4.14
CA THR A 69 -9.20 -8.52 2.84
C THR A 69 -9.72 -7.17 2.36
N ILE A 70 -9.55 -6.87 1.07
CA ILE A 70 -10.14 -5.70 0.44
C ILE A 70 -11.60 -6.03 0.11
N ASP A 71 -12.51 -5.62 0.98
CA ASP A 71 -13.96 -5.78 0.84
C ASP A 71 -14.63 -4.39 0.83
N THR A 72 -14.45 -3.68 -0.28
CA THR A 72 -15.01 -2.34 -0.51
C THR A 72 -15.49 -2.23 -1.95
N PRO A 73 -16.63 -1.56 -2.21
CA PRO A 73 -17.13 -1.35 -3.57
C PRO A 73 -16.23 -0.46 -4.43
N TYR A 74 -15.22 0.19 -3.82
CA TYR A 74 -14.25 1.05 -4.52
C TYR A 74 -12.92 0.33 -4.83
N GLY A 75 -12.78 -0.92 -4.40
CA GLY A 75 -11.63 -1.77 -4.71
C GLY A 75 -11.82 -2.54 -6.03
N PRO A 76 -10.78 -3.25 -6.51
CA PRO A 76 -10.88 -4.01 -7.74
C PRO A 76 -11.86 -5.17 -7.59
N GLU A 77 -12.74 -5.33 -8.58
CA GLU A 77 -13.76 -6.38 -8.63
C GLU A 77 -13.19 -7.71 -9.13
N ARG A 78 -12.11 -7.68 -9.91
CA ARG A 78 -11.48 -8.87 -10.48
C ARG A 78 -10.33 -9.36 -9.60
N PRO A 79 -10.07 -10.67 -9.55
CA PRO A 79 -9.05 -11.23 -8.67
C PRO A 79 -7.65 -10.76 -9.04
N MET A 80 -6.86 -10.39 -8.04
CA MET A 80 -5.44 -10.06 -8.23
C MET A 80 -4.60 -11.31 -8.52
N PRO A 81 -3.55 -11.22 -9.36
CA PRO A 81 -2.61 -12.30 -9.53
C PRO A 81 -1.83 -12.54 -8.23
N ALA A 82 -1.18 -13.69 -8.10
CA ALA A 82 -0.27 -13.94 -6.99
C ALA A 82 0.93 -13.00 -7.10
N PHE A 83 1.15 -12.17 -6.07
CA PHE A 83 2.25 -11.21 -6.08
C PHE A 83 3.57 -11.83 -5.64
N PRO A 84 4.68 -11.53 -6.33
CA PRO A 84 5.99 -11.98 -5.90
C PRO A 84 6.43 -11.26 -4.61
N ASN A 85 7.25 -11.94 -3.80
CA ASN A 85 7.60 -11.47 -2.46
C ASN A 85 8.39 -10.15 -2.44
N ASP A 86 9.11 -9.82 -3.51
CA ASP A 86 9.86 -8.56 -3.64
C ASP A 86 8.95 -7.34 -3.64
N LEU A 87 7.69 -7.48 -4.09
CA LEU A 87 6.71 -6.40 -4.03
C LEU A 87 6.36 -5.99 -2.60
N ARG A 88 6.55 -6.87 -1.60
CA ARG A 88 6.31 -6.49 -0.20
C ARG A 88 7.30 -5.43 0.27
N THR A 89 8.58 -5.62 -0.05
CA THR A 89 9.63 -4.64 0.25
C THR A 89 9.41 -3.34 -0.51
N LEU A 90 9.10 -3.44 -1.81
CA LEU A 90 8.82 -2.26 -2.63
C LEU A 90 7.59 -1.48 -2.12
N ALA A 91 6.55 -2.18 -1.66
CA ALA A 91 5.37 -1.55 -1.07
C ALA A 91 5.67 -0.87 0.27
N ASP A 92 6.50 -1.47 1.14
CA ASP A 92 6.92 -0.83 2.38
C ASP A 92 7.73 0.46 2.11
N GLU A 93 8.64 0.43 1.15
CA GLU A 93 9.42 1.58 0.71
C GLU A 93 8.52 2.70 0.14
N ALA A 94 7.56 2.35 -0.70
CA ALA A 94 6.58 3.31 -1.24
C ALA A 94 5.75 3.95 -0.11
N LEU A 95 5.26 3.16 0.86
CA LEU A 95 4.53 3.68 2.01
C LEU A 95 5.41 4.59 2.88
N ALA A 96 6.69 4.25 3.08
CA ALA A 96 7.65 5.10 3.79
C ALA A 96 7.86 6.44 3.08
N ARG A 97 7.85 6.44 1.74
CA ARG A 97 7.96 7.63 0.92
C ARG A 97 6.69 8.51 0.97
N VAL A 98 5.51 7.90 1.01
CA VAL A 98 4.22 8.62 1.14
C VAL A 98 4.13 9.41 2.45
N ILE A 99 4.65 8.85 3.54
CA ILE A 99 4.63 9.50 4.86
C ILE A 99 5.84 10.43 5.11
N SER A 100 6.77 10.57 4.15
CA SER A 100 7.96 11.38 4.34
C SER A 100 7.64 12.88 4.27
N GLU A 101 8.37 13.69 5.04
CA GLU A 101 8.18 15.15 5.07
C GLU A 101 8.43 15.80 3.69
N GLU A 102 9.26 15.17 2.86
CA GLU A 102 9.59 15.63 1.51
C GLU A 102 8.44 15.44 0.51
N ALA A 103 7.56 14.46 0.73
CA ALA A 103 6.41 14.24 -0.13
C ALA A 103 5.43 15.44 -0.10
N LYS A 104 5.39 16.19 1.02
CA LYS A 104 4.39 17.23 1.33
C LYS A 104 2.87 16.90 1.19
N PRO A 105 2.32 15.66 1.09
CA PRO A 105 0.96 15.49 0.59
C PRO A 105 -0.04 15.08 1.70
N ALA A 106 0.40 14.37 2.74
CA ALA A 106 -0.46 13.72 3.70
C ALA A 106 -1.29 14.70 4.54
N SER A 107 -0.77 15.91 4.80
CA SER A 107 -1.51 16.93 5.56
C SER A 107 -2.72 17.51 4.83
N ASN A 108 -2.84 17.33 3.51
CA ASN A 108 -3.98 17.84 2.72
C ASN A 108 -4.91 16.72 2.23
N TRP A 109 -4.60 15.48 2.60
CA TRP A 109 -5.27 14.26 2.18
C TRP A 109 -6.35 13.82 3.16
N VAL A 110 -6.03 13.92 4.45
CA VAL A 110 -6.90 13.46 5.53
C VAL A 110 -7.29 14.66 6.38
N ASP A 111 -8.56 14.70 6.80
CA ASP A 111 -8.99 15.69 7.78
C ASP A 111 -8.11 15.57 9.05
N PRO A 112 -7.67 16.67 9.65
CA PRO A 112 -6.91 16.63 10.90
C PRO A 112 -7.55 15.75 12.00
N ALA A 113 -8.87 15.62 12.01
CA ALA A 113 -9.60 14.74 12.94
C ALA A 113 -9.30 13.25 12.72
N ASP A 114 -9.09 12.82 11.47
CA ASP A 114 -8.92 11.42 11.07
C ASP A 114 -7.44 11.01 10.93
N TRP A 115 -6.52 11.98 11.09
CA TRP A 115 -5.07 11.77 11.01
C TRP A 115 -4.56 10.61 11.86
N LYS A 116 -5.09 10.44 13.08
CA LYS A 116 -4.71 9.36 13.98
C LYS A 116 -5.08 7.99 13.41
N GLN A 117 -6.27 7.87 12.84
CA GLN A 117 -6.77 6.62 12.25
C GLN A 117 -6.00 6.30 10.97
N TRP A 118 -5.78 7.28 10.11
CA TRP A 118 -4.94 7.13 8.92
C TRP A 118 -3.53 6.64 9.24
N ARG A 119 -2.86 7.24 10.24
CA ARG A 119 -1.53 6.78 10.69
C ARG A 119 -1.55 5.35 11.25
N ALA A 120 -2.63 4.97 11.94
CA ALA A 120 -2.78 3.60 12.45
C ALA A 120 -2.91 2.59 11.29
N ASN A 121 -3.70 2.91 10.27
CA ASN A 121 -3.88 2.08 9.08
C ASN A 121 -2.56 1.93 8.30
N PHE A 122 -1.81 3.01 8.12
CA PHE A 122 -0.47 2.95 7.52
C PHE A 122 0.50 2.07 8.30
N THR A 123 0.53 2.21 9.63
CA THR A 123 1.40 1.41 10.49
C THR A 123 1.04 -0.08 10.41
N ARG A 124 -0.26 -0.38 10.34
CA ARG A 124 -0.75 -1.76 10.17
C ARG A 124 -0.32 -2.35 8.82
N LEU A 125 -0.52 -1.62 7.72
CA LEU A 125 -0.08 -2.05 6.39
C LEU A 125 1.41 -2.35 6.35
N ARG A 126 2.24 -1.43 6.86
CA ARG A 126 3.70 -1.64 6.94
C ARG A 126 4.09 -2.84 7.80
N THR A 127 3.36 -3.12 8.87
CA THR A 127 3.61 -4.29 9.73
C THR A 127 3.31 -5.60 9.00
N VAL A 128 2.26 -5.65 8.18
CA VAL A 128 1.89 -6.82 7.37
C VAL A 128 2.87 -7.04 6.21
N LEU A 129 3.34 -5.94 5.61
CA LEU A 129 4.29 -5.96 4.50
C LEU A 129 5.72 -6.25 4.96
N ALA A 130 6.06 -5.95 6.21
CA ALA A 130 7.36 -6.26 6.77
C ALA A 130 7.63 -7.77 6.62
N PRO A 131 8.80 -8.16 6.08
CA PRO A 131 9.17 -9.57 6.05
C PRO A 131 9.13 -10.09 7.49
N PRO A 132 8.65 -11.34 7.72
CA PRO A 132 8.73 -11.93 9.05
C PRO A 132 10.19 -11.82 9.49
N SER A 133 10.41 -11.24 10.68
CA SER A 133 11.75 -11.19 11.26
C SER A 133 12.35 -12.58 11.14
N PRO A 134 13.56 -12.75 10.58
CA PRO A 134 14.16 -14.06 10.55
C PRO A 134 14.23 -14.52 12.00
N THR A 135 13.47 -15.56 12.34
CA THR A 135 13.62 -16.26 13.61
C THR A 135 15.03 -16.80 13.59
N ILE A 136 15.98 -16.05 14.15
CA ILE A 136 17.30 -16.57 14.46
C ILE A 136 17.02 -17.63 15.52
N PRO A 137 17.21 -18.94 15.25
CA PRO A 137 17.14 -19.92 16.31
C PRO A 137 18.18 -19.51 17.34
N LEU A 138 17.71 -19.20 18.55
CA LEU A 138 18.56 -18.98 19.71
C LEU A 138 19.25 -20.32 19.98
N PHE A 139 20.43 -20.52 19.40
CA PHE A 139 21.27 -21.64 19.75
C PHE A 139 21.59 -21.49 21.24
N ASP A 140 21.09 -22.46 22.01
CA ASP A 140 21.45 -22.70 23.40
C ASP A 140 22.99 -22.68 23.51
N VAL A 141 23.54 -21.60 24.07
CA VAL A 141 24.93 -21.58 24.50
C VAL A 141 24.94 -22.18 25.90
N GLU A 142 24.98 -23.52 25.96
CA GLU A 142 25.51 -24.21 27.13
C GLU A 142 27.04 -24.04 27.13
N GLN A 143 27.55 -23.24 28.07
CA GLN A 143 28.89 -23.37 28.64
C GLN A 143 28.84 -23.07 30.13
#